data_AF-T1C3K5-F1
#
_entry.id   AF-T1C3K5-F1
#
_cell.length_a   1.000
_cell.length_b   1.000
_cell.length_c   1.000
_cell.angle_alpha   90.00
_cell.angle_beta   90.00
_cell.angle_gamma   90.00
#
_symmetry.space_group_name_H-M   'P 1'
#
loop_
_entity.id
_entity.type
_entity.pdbx_description
1 polymer ?
#
loop_
_entity_poly.entity_id
_entity_poly.type
_entity_poly.pdbx_seq_one_letter_code
_entity_poly.pdbx_strand_id
1 'polypeptide(L)' 'MPYLVWKHSGKNRYLVMRWKKRVNGIPTIVKEVSIGNVENLANIVEGDLSGINLVSYGFGITASVLAMD' A
#
# COMPACT_ATOMS: atom_id res chain seq x y z
N MET A 1 -9.87 -10.22 5.72
CA MET A 1 -10.39 -8.84 5.53
C MET A 1 -9.21 -7.89 5.37
N PRO A 2 -9.25 -6.92 4.44
CA PRO A 2 -8.21 -5.91 4.29
C PRO A 2 -8.22 -4.92 5.45
N TYR A 3 -7.05 -4.42 5.85
CA TYR A 3 -6.89 -3.38 6.87
C TYR A 3 -5.59 -2.60 6.67
N LEU A 4 -5.57 -1.36 7.13
CA LEU A 4 -4.43 -0.45 7.03
C LEU A 4 -3.52 -0.55 8.27
N VAL A 5 -2.21 -0.51 8.05
CA VAL A 5 -1.21 -0.53 9.13
C VAL A 5 -0.06 0.41 8.78
N TRP A 6 0.34 1.22 9.75
CA TRP A 6 1.59 1.98 9.69
C TRP A 6 2.77 1.08 10.03
N LYS A 7 3.80 1.12 9.19
CA LYS A 7 5.08 0.43 9.42
C LYS A 7 6.22 1.44 9.41
N HIS A 8 7.30 1.03 10.06
CA HIS A 8 8.54 1.78 10.12
C HIS A 8 9.64 1.03 9.39
N SER A 9 10.48 1.75 8.65
CA SER A 9 11.76 1.28 8.13
C SER A 9 12.80 2.35 8.43
N GLY A 10 13.61 2.12 9.47
CA GLY A 10 14.47 3.15 10.04
C GLY A 10 13.64 4.35 10.55
N LYS A 11 13.96 5.55 10.03
CA LYS A 11 13.26 6.80 10.38
C LYS A 11 11.96 7.01 9.57
N ASN A 12 11.76 6.24 8.49
CA ASN A 12 10.66 6.45 7.57
C ASN A 12 9.41 5.68 8.01
N ARG A 13 8.26 6.36 7.99
CA ARG A 13 6.94 5.75 8.21
C ARG A 13 6.20 5.61 6.88
N TYR A 14 5.61 4.44 6.68
CA TYR A 14 4.83 4.14 5.47
C TYR A 14 3.58 3.35 5.80
N LEU A 15 2.53 3.58 5.02
CA LEU A 15 1.24 2.95 5.16
C LEU A 15 1.18 1.72 4.25
N VAL A 16 0.71 0.60 4.80
CA VAL A 16 0.47 -0.62 4.03
C VAL A 16 -0.97 -1.10 4.20
N MET A 17 -1.52 -1.70 3.14
CA MET A 17 -2.77 -2.46 3.20
C MET A 17 -2.45 -3.95 3.29
N ARG A 18 -3.04 -4.61 4.29
CA ARG A 18 -2.82 -6.03 4.58
C ARG A 18 -4.10 -6.82 4.49
N TRP A 19 -4.02 -8.03 3.96
CA TRP A 19 -5.10 -9.01 4.05
C TRP A 19 -4.70 -10.09 5.03
N LYS A 20 -5.53 -10.26 6.06
CA LYS A 20 -5.40 -11.35 7.03
C LYS A 20 -6.39 -12.45 6.71
N LYS A 21 -5.89 -13.68 6.69
CA LYS A 21 -6.67 -14.92 6.54
C LYS A 21 -6.18 -15.92 7.60
N ARG A 22 -7.04 -16.82 8.06
CA ARG A 22 -6.60 -17.96 8.86
C ARG A 22 -6.11 -19.06 7.92
N VAL A 23 -4.88 -19.51 8.09
CA VAL A 23 -4.29 -20.67 7.40
C VAL A 23 -3.97 -21.67 8.51
N ASN A 24 -4.60 -22.85 8.47
CA ASN A 24 -4.47 -23.87 9.52
C ASN A 24 -4.80 -23.32 10.94
N GLY A 25 -5.83 -22.48 11.04
CA GLY A 25 -6.23 -21.84 12.31
C GLY A 25 -5.34 -20.66 12.73
N ILE A 26 -4.14 -20.52 12.17
CA ILE A 26 -3.20 -19.45 12.49
C ILE A 26 -3.54 -18.19 11.68
N PRO A 27 -3.69 -17.03 12.32
CA PRO A 27 -3.92 -15.79 11.60
C PRO A 27 -2.65 -15.33 10.86
N THR A 28 -2.68 -15.40 9.53
CA THR A 28 -1.53 -15.13 8.66
C THR A 28 -1.83 -13.96 7.71
N ILE A 29 -0.84 -13.11 7.48
CA ILE A 29 -0.91 -12.06 6.45
C ILE A 29 -0.65 -12.74 5.10
N VAL A 30 -1.64 -12.70 4.21
CA VAL A 30 -1.58 -13.37 2.90
C VAL A 30 -1.27 -12.43 1.75
N LYS A 31 -1.42 -11.12 1.96
CA LYS A 31 -1.06 -10.08 1.00
C LYS A 31 -0.73 -8.80 1.76
N GLU A 32 0.28 -8.08 1.30
CA GLU A 32 0.67 -6.76 1.78
C GLU A 32 0.99 -5.90 0.56
N VAL A 33 0.43 -4.69 0.52
CA VAL A 33 0.67 -3.71 -0.55
C VAL A 33 1.10 -2.40 0.11
N SER A 34 2.21 -1.83 -0.35
CA SER A 34 2.66 -0.50 0.06
C SER A 34 1.79 0.56 -0.59
N ILE A 35 1.27 1.49 0.21
CA ILE A 35 0.47 2.62 -0.30
C ILE A 35 1.36 3.85 -0.48
N GLY A 36 2.21 4.16 0.51
CA GLY A 36 3.09 5.33 0.44
C GLY A 36 3.72 5.68 1.78
N ASN A 37 4.73 6.55 1.75
CA ASN A 37 5.29 7.17 2.95
C ASN A 37 4.45 8.38 3.38
N VAL A 38 4.67 8.88 4.60
CA VAL A 38 3.89 10.01 5.16
C VAL A 38 3.97 11.25 4.27
N GLU A 39 5.15 11.56 3.71
CA GLU A 39 5.36 12.73 2.84
C GLU A 39 4.54 12.64 1.55
N ASN A 40 4.58 11.50 0.84
CA ASN A 40 3.79 11.30 -0.36
C ASN A 40 2.29 11.28 -0.06
N LEU A 41 1.89 10.71 1.09
CA LEU A 41 0.49 10.69 1.50
C LEU A 41 -0.02 12.09 1.86
N ALA A 42 0.80 12.92 2.52
CA ALA A 42 0.48 14.32 2.77
C ALA A 42 0.33 15.08 1.43
N ASN A 43 1.26 14.88 0.50
CA ASN A 43 1.17 15.46 -0.84
C ASN A 43 -0.07 15.00 -1.62
N ILE A 44 -0.55 13.76 -1.41
CA ILE A 44 -1.80 13.26 -2.01
C ILE A 44 -3.04 13.94 -1.42
N VAL A 45 -3.02 14.24 -0.12
CA VAL A 45 -4.15 14.87 0.58
C VAL A 45 -4.18 16.38 0.35
N GLU A 46 -3.02 17.01 0.27
CA GLU A 46 -2.86 18.47 0.15
C GLU A 46 -2.69 18.94 -1.30
N GLY A 47 -2.25 18.06 -2.20
CA GLY A 47 -2.03 18.35 -3.61
C GLY A 47 -3.25 18.05 -4.49
N ASP A 48 -3.25 18.64 -5.68
CA ASP A 48 -4.22 18.33 -6.72
C ASP A 48 -4.04 16.86 -7.15
N LEU A 49 -5.14 16.09 -7.24
CA LEU A 49 -5.13 14.65 -7.48
C LEU A 49 -4.55 14.27 -8.87
N SER A 50 -4.32 15.26 -9.73
CA SER A 50 -3.70 15.15 -11.04
C SER A 50 -2.20 14.81 -10.94
N GLY A 51 -1.86 13.52 -10.82
CA GLY A 51 -0.47 13.05 -10.91
C GLY A 51 -0.10 11.90 -9.98
N ILE A 52 -1.05 11.36 -9.21
CA ILE A 52 -0.77 10.29 -8.26
C ILE A 52 -0.74 8.94 -9.00
N ASN A 53 0.48 8.47 -9.31
CA ASN A 53 0.70 7.10 -9.79
C ASN A 53 0.55 6.10 -8.64
N LEU A 54 -0.66 5.55 -8.48
CA LEU A 54 -0.94 4.48 -7.53
C LEU A 54 -0.34 3.16 -8.02
N VAL A 55 0.84 2.79 -7.49
CA VAL A 55 1.51 1.53 -7.85
C VAL A 55 1.03 0.39 -6.94
N SER A 56 0.21 -0.49 -7.49
CA SER A 56 -0.23 -1.73 -6.83
C SER A 56 0.83 -2.83 -7.01
N TYR A 57 1.57 -3.18 -5.95
CA TYR A 57 2.45 -4.35 -5.97
C TYR A 57 1.70 -5.62 -5.52
N GLY A 58 1.29 -6.45 -6.48
CA GLY A 58 0.79 -7.80 -6.23
C GLY A 58 1.94 -8.82 -6.18
N PHE A 59 1.91 -9.74 -5.22
CA PHE A 59 2.90 -10.83 -5.15
C PHE A 59 2.81 -11.68 -6.43
N GLY A 60 3.83 -11.59 -7.29
CA GLY A 60 4.03 -12.47 -8.45
C GLY A 60 3.69 -11.91 -9.84
N ILE A 61 3.19 -10.67 -10.00
CA ILE A 61 2.91 -10.11 -11.33
C ILE A 61 3.25 -8.62 -11.34
N THR A 62 4.23 -8.24 -12.15
CA THR A 62 4.48 -6.85 -12.55
C THR A 62 3.33 -6.40 -13.46
N ALA A 63 2.43 -5.55 -12.98
CA ALA A 63 1.39 -4.91 -13.78
C ALA A 63 0.87 -3.69 -13.00
N SER A 64 0.60 -2.52 -13.55
CA SER A 64 0.71 -1.91 -14.87
C SER A 64 0.36 -0.44 -14.61
N VAL A 65 1.08 0.53 -15.18
CA VAL A 65 0.80 1.96 -14.97
C VAL A 65 -0.52 2.30 -15.64
N LEU A 66 -1.54 2.64 -14.86
CA LEU A 66 -2.74 3.30 -15.37
C LEU A 66 -2.45 4.81 -15.39
N ALA A 67 -1.98 5.28 -16.54
CA ALA A 67 -2.04 6.71 -16.87
C ALA A 67 -3.52 7.03 -17.18
N MET A 68 -4.13 7.89 -16.38
CA MET A 68 -5.38 8.54 -16.76
C MET A 68 -5.01 9.87 -17.41
N ASP A 69 -5.42 10.02 -18.68
CA ASP A 69 -5.41 11.25 -19.48
C ASP A 69 -6.35 12.30 -18.86
#